data_AF-A0A956BGX6-F1
#
_entry.id   AF-A0A956BGX6-F1
#
_cell.length_a   1.000
_cell.length_b   1.000
_cell.length_c   1.000
_cell.angle_alpha   90.00
_cell.angle_beta   90.00
_cell.angle_gamma   90.00
#
_symmetry.space_group_name_H-M   'P 1'
#
loop_
_entity.id
_entity.type
_entity.pdbx_description
1 polymer ?
#
loop_
_entity_poly.entity_id
_entity_poly.type
_entity_poly.pdbx_seq_one_letter_code
_entity_poly.pdbx_strand_id
1 'polypeptide(L)'
;VRPDQDLSDVLIVPDDSAVVLVVGSDAFVEWDSREEQARRAQRQTYTVRRGDTLGRIARRFGVSTRDLMRLNNITDPDSVRAGRTLRVR
;
A
#
# COMPACT_ATOMS: atom_id res chain seq x y z
N VAL A 1 28.43 -13.59 24.43
CA VAL A 1 27.13 -13.89 23.78
C VAL A 1 26.60 -12.56 23.26
N ARG A 2 26.48 -12.37 21.94
CA ARG A 2 26.36 -11.04 21.30
C ARG A 2 24.92 -10.49 21.37
N PRO A 3 24.72 -9.17 21.59
CA PRO A 3 23.40 -8.51 21.70
C PRO A 3 22.82 -8.03 20.36
N ASP A 4 23.28 -8.58 19.23
CA ASP A 4 22.97 -8.12 17.87
C ASP A 4 21.86 -8.98 17.22
N GLN A 5 20.74 -9.13 17.91
CA GLN A 5 19.55 -9.77 17.34
C GLN A 5 18.44 -8.71 17.31
N ASP A 6 18.35 -8.01 16.20
CA ASP A 6 17.20 -7.18 15.85
C ASP A 6 16.03 -8.12 15.55
N LEU A 7 15.00 -8.12 16.41
CA LEU A 7 13.83 -9.01 16.32
C LEU A 7 12.74 -8.44 15.41
N SER A 8 13.10 -7.64 14.41
CA SER A 8 12.15 -7.00 13.48
C SER A 8 11.57 -7.94 12.41
N ASP A 9 12.09 -9.15 12.26
CA ASP A 9 11.57 -10.16 11.31
C ASP A 9 10.75 -11.25 12.02
N VAL A 10 9.75 -10.86 12.82
CA VAL A 10 8.70 -11.81 13.24
C VAL A 10 7.51 -11.67 12.30
N LEU A 11 7.47 -12.53 11.29
CA LEU A 11 6.30 -12.74 10.44
C LEU A 11 5.30 -13.63 11.18
N ILE A 12 4.16 -13.08 11.58
CA ILE A 12 3.02 -13.89 12.04
C ILE A 12 2.43 -14.57 10.80
N VAL A 13 2.73 -15.85 10.63
CA VAL A 13 2.13 -16.72 9.61
C VAL A 13 0.76 -17.17 10.14
N PRO A 14 -0.38 -16.76 9.54
CA PRO A 14 -1.64 -17.42 9.83
C PRO A 14 -1.66 -18.79 9.15
N ASP A 15 -2.04 -19.81 9.92
CA ASP A 15 -2.24 -21.23 9.58
C ASP A 15 -1.03 -22.16 9.81
N ASP A 16 -1.30 -23.30 10.48
CA ASP A 16 -0.40 -24.29 11.13
C ASP A 16 0.66 -24.95 10.21
N SER A 17 1.56 -24.18 9.60
CA SER A 17 2.72 -24.72 8.86
C SER A 17 3.89 -23.75 8.85
N ALA A 18 4.90 -24.01 9.67
CA ALA A 18 6.17 -23.30 9.59
C ALA A 18 6.97 -23.81 8.38
N VAL A 19 7.12 -22.97 7.35
CA VAL A 19 8.00 -23.23 6.20
C VAL A 19 9.37 -22.61 6.50
N VAL A 20 10.43 -23.42 6.49
CA VAL A 20 11.81 -22.91 6.56
C VAL A 20 12.25 -22.49 5.15
N LEU A 21 12.36 -21.18 4.92
CA LEU A 21 12.86 -20.61 3.67
C LEU A 21 14.35 -20.29 3.81
N VAL A 22 15.16 -20.75 2.84
CA VAL A 22 16.58 -20.39 2.77
C VAL A 22 16.71 -19.10 1.98
N VAL A 23 17.37 -18.10 2.58
CA VAL A 23 17.66 -16.81 1.93
C VAL A 23 18.46 -17.07 0.64
N GLY A 24 17.91 -16.63 -0.50
CA GLY A 24 18.49 -16.84 -1.83
C GLY A 24 17.99 -18.05 -2.61
N SER A 25 17.02 -18.81 -2.07
CA SER A 25 16.32 -19.87 -2.82
C SER A 25 15.19 -19.30 -3.70
N ASP A 26 14.83 -20.03 -4.77
CA ASP A 26 13.70 -19.65 -5.65
C ASP A 26 12.38 -19.54 -4.87
N ALA A 27 12.17 -20.43 -3.89
CA ALA A 27 11.00 -20.40 -3.01
C ALA A 27 10.95 -19.14 -2.12
N PHE A 28 12.10 -18.63 -1.67
CA PHE A 28 12.19 -17.37 -0.95
C PHE A 28 11.86 -16.17 -1.85
N VAL A 29 12.37 -16.17 -3.09
CA VAL A 29 12.09 -15.12 -4.09
C VAL A 29 10.61 -15.08 -4.47
N GLU A 30 9.99 -16.25 -4.67
CA GLU A 30 8.55 -16.33 -4.95
C GLU A 30 7.69 -15.86 -3.77
N TRP A 31 8.10 -16.16 -2.54
CA TRP A 31 7.37 -15.77 -1.34
C TRP A 31 7.42 -14.25 -1.10
N ASP A 32 8.61 -13.64 -1.19
CA ASP A 32 8.79 -12.18 -1.11
C ASP A 32 7.98 -11.45 -2.21
N SER A 33 7.99 -12.00 -3.43
CA SER A 33 7.22 -11.46 -4.56
C SER A 33 5.72 -11.46 -4.32
N ARG A 34 5.17 -12.42 -3.55
CA ARG A 34 3.73 -12.46 -3.23
C ARG A 34 3.34 -11.37 -2.25
N GLU A 35 4.17 -11.04 -1.27
CA GLU A 35 3.92 -9.92 -0.35
C GLU A 35 4.02 -8.57 -1.06
N GLU A 36 5.00 -8.41 -1.95
CA GLU A 36 5.10 -7.19 -2.74
C GLU A 36 3.90 -7.05 -3.69
N GLN A 37 3.49 -8.13 -4.34
CA GLN A 37 2.28 -8.15 -5.16
C GLN A 37 1.03 -7.86 -4.33
N ALA A 38 0.90 -8.39 -3.12
CA ALA A 38 -0.19 -8.05 -2.21
C ALA A 38 -0.15 -6.56 -1.81
N ARG A 39 1.02 -6.00 -1.48
CA ARG A 39 1.20 -4.57 -1.20
C ARG A 39 0.93 -3.69 -2.41
N ARG A 40 1.23 -4.15 -3.63
CA ARG A 40 0.92 -3.43 -4.87
C ARG A 40 -0.57 -3.51 -5.18
N ALA A 41 -1.21 -4.65 -4.93
CA ALA A 41 -2.66 -4.83 -5.05
C ALA A 41 -3.44 -3.96 -4.04
N GLN A 42 -2.87 -3.74 -2.84
CA GLN A 42 -3.44 -2.84 -1.84
C GLN A 42 -3.28 -1.35 -2.22
N ARG A 43 -2.25 -0.99 -3.00
CA ARG A 43 -2.02 0.39 -3.48
C ARG A 43 -2.89 0.69 -4.69
N GLN A 44 -4.12 1.13 -4.44
CA GLN A 44 -5.03 1.51 -5.50
C GLN A 44 -4.82 2.96 -5.91
N THR A 45 -4.78 3.22 -7.23
CA THR A 45 -4.66 4.56 -7.79
C THR A 45 -5.86 4.91 -8.68
N TYR A 46 -6.14 6.20 -8.84
CA TYR A 46 -7.22 6.74 -9.64
C TYR A 46 -6.80 8.00 -10.38
N THR A 47 -7.01 8.04 -11.70
CA THR A 47 -6.81 9.25 -12.49
C THR A 47 -8.06 10.12 -12.46
N VAL A 48 -7.91 11.33 -11.94
CA VAL A 48 -8.97 12.34 -11.82
C VAL A 48 -9.53 12.66 -13.20
N ARG A 49 -10.85 12.61 -13.36
CA ARG A 49 -11.52 12.96 -14.62
C ARG A 49 -12.09 14.37 -14.55
N ARG A 50 -12.38 14.96 -15.72
CA ARG A 50 -12.97 16.30 -15.78
C ARG A 50 -14.31 16.31 -15.04
N GLY A 51 -14.45 17.24 -14.11
CA GLY A 51 -15.64 17.38 -13.27
C GLY A 51 -15.60 16.56 -11.97
N ASP A 52 -14.61 15.72 -11.74
CA ASP A 52 -14.39 15.08 -10.43
C ASP A 52 -13.97 16.12 -9.39
N THR A 53 -14.40 15.90 -8.14
CA THR A 53 -13.90 16.65 -6.98
C THR A 53 -13.28 15.68 -5.99
N LEU A 54 -12.34 16.17 -5.18
CA LEU A 54 -11.65 15.34 -4.20
C LEU A 54 -12.63 14.63 -3.25
N GLY A 55 -13.71 15.33 -2.83
CA GLY A 55 -14.76 14.74 -2.02
C GLY A 55 -15.59 13.65 -2.71
N ARG A 56 -15.87 13.78 -4.02
CA ARG A 56 -16.59 12.74 -4.78
C ARG A 56 -15.72 11.50 -4.97
N ILE A 57 -14.42 11.69 -5.22
CA ILE A 57 -13.44 10.61 -5.30
C ILE A 57 -13.33 9.90 -3.95
N ALA A 58 -13.15 10.66 -2.87
CA ALA A 58 -13.04 10.13 -1.52
C ALA A 58 -14.26 9.25 -1.15
N ARG A 59 -15.48 9.75 -1.39
CA ARG A 59 -16.73 8.99 -1.20
C ARG A 59 -16.79 7.72 -2.05
N ARG A 60 -16.38 7.79 -3.33
CA ARG A 60 -16.38 6.63 -4.24
C ARG A 60 -15.49 5.49 -3.74
N PHE A 61 -14.36 5.83 -3.12
CA PHE A 61 -13.39 4.85 -2.62
C PHE A 61 -13.54 4.54 -1.12
N GLY A 62 -14.54 5.14 -0.45
CA GLY A 62 -14.79 4.94 0.98
C GLY A 62 -13.66 5.47 1.88
N VAL A 63 -12.91 6.48 1.42
CA VAL A 63 -11.86 7.14 2.20
C VAL A 63 -12.30 8.54 2.59
N SER A 64 -11.75 9.09 3.67
CA SER A 64 -12.02 10.48 4.01
C SER A 64 -11.24 11.41 3.09
N THR A 65 -11.81 12.58 2.79
CA THR A 65 -11.11 13.61 2.00
C THR A 65 -9.78 13.99 2.65
N ARG A 66 -9.73 14.05 4.00
CA ARG A 66 -8.53 14.38 4.76
C ARG A 66 -7.44 13.31 4.60
N ASP A 67 -7.81 12.04 4.65
CA ASP A 67 -6.85 10.95 4.46
C ASP A 67 -6.36 10.91 3.01
N LEU A 68 -7.26 11.12 2.05
CA LEU A 68 -6.91 11.22 0.63
C LEU A 68 -5.96 12.41 0.37
N MET A 69 -6.16 13.54 1.04
CA MET A 69 -5.26 14.69 0.99
C MET A 69 -3.87 14.35 1.55
N ARG A 70 -3.81 13.75 2.75
CA ARG A 70 -2.53 13.33 3.36
C ARG A 70 -1.78 12.32 2.48
N LEU A 71 -2.50 11.32 1.95
CA LEU A 71 -1.93 10.27 1.12
C LEU A 71 -1.29 10.79 -0.19
N ASN A 72 -1.78 11.93 -0.68
CA ASN A 72 -1.35 12.54 -1.95
C ASN A 72 -0.62 13.87 -1.79
N ASN A 73 -0.28 14.25 -0.55
CA ASN A 73 0.33 15.55 -0.21
C ASN A 73 -0.43 16.73 -0.85
N ILE A 74 -1.76 16.71 -0.73
CA ILE A 74 -2.64 17.77 -1.23
C ILE A 74 -2.99 18.68 -0.06
N THR A 75 -2.59 19.95 -0.16
CA THR A 75 -2.91 20.96 0.86
C THR A 75 -4.24 21.65 0.58
N ASP A 76 -4.58 21.82 -0.69
CA ASP A 76 -5.81 22.45 -1.15
C ASP A 76 -6.66 21.45 -1.96
N PRO A 77 -7.86 21.06 -1.49
CA PRO A 77 -8.72 20.12 -2.19
C PRO A 77 -9.22 20.62 -3.56
N ASP A 78 -9.24 21.94 -3.80
CA ASP A 78 -9.67 22.53 -5.06
C ASP A 78 -8.53 22.61 -6.09
N SER A 79 -7.28 22.37 -5.67
CA SER A 79 -6.11 22.32 -6.55
C SER A 79 -6.06 21.06 -7.46
N VAL A 80 -6.97 20.11 -7.24
CA VAL A 80 -6.98 18.81 -7.91
C VAL A 80 -7.57 18.93 -9.31
N ARG A 81 -6.72 18.82 -10.32
CA ARG A 81 -7.10 18.93 -11.73
C ARG A 81 -7.26 17.55 -12.38
N ALA A 82 -8.08 17.51 -13.42
CA ALA A 82 -8.23 16.34 -14.28
C ALA A 82 -6.87 15.93 -14.88
N GLY A 83 -6.65 14.63 -15.00
CA GLY A 83 -5.40 14.03 -15.45
C GLY A 83 -4.40 13.73 -14.33
N ARG A 84 -4.61 14.23 -13.10
CA ARG A 84 -3.76 13.87 -11.96
C ARG A 84 -4.08 12.45 -11.48
N THR A 85 -3.06 11.65 -11.22
CA THR A 85 -3.22 10.34 -10.55
C THR A 85 -3.16 10.53 -9.04
N LEU A 86 -4.16 10.00 -8.35
CA LEU A 86 -4.29 9.99 -6.90
C LEU A 86 -4.17 8.56 -6.37
N ARG A 87 -3.44 8.38 -5.29
CA ARG A 87 -3.45 7.18 -4.46
C ARG A 87 -4.70 7.21 -3.60
N VAL A 88 -5.51 6.15 -3.64
CA VAL A 88 -6.77 6.07 -2.89
C VAL A 88 -6.76 5.01 -1.79
N ARG A 89 -5.76 4.12 -1.78
CA ARG A 89 -5.42 3.20 -0.68
C ARG A 89 -3.91 2.96 -0.64
#